data_AF-A0A7K5G2E0-F1
#
_entry.id   AF-A0A7K5G2E0-F1
#
_cell.length_a   1.000
_cell.length_b   1.000
_cell.length_c   1.000
_cell.angle_alpha   90.00
_cell.angle_beta   90.00
_cell.angle_gamma   90.00
#
_symmetry.space_group_name_H-M   'P 1'
#
loop_
_entity.id
_entity.type
_entity.pdbx_description
1 polymer ?
#
loop_
_entity_poly.entity_id
_entity_poly.type
_entity_poly.pdbx_seq_one_letter_code
_entity_poly.pdbx_strand_id
1 'polypeptide(L)'
;SVPILIRLFPVLLTKFVYLNFLAFPFFVDFRQPELLLNNTINLYLTTEPGVMVGIWHTVPGSRGDEARGKDQKWYEEALGDDH
;
A
#
# COMPACT_ATOMS: atom_id res chain seq x y z
N SER A 1 4.96 6.39 -16.30
CA SER A 1 6.32 5.80 -16.24
C SER A 1 6.86 5.95 -14.83
N VAL A 2 7.25 4.84 -14.18
CA VAL A 2 7.79 4.87 -12.81
C VAL A 2 9.23 5.39 -12.84
N PRO A 3 9.60 6.45 -12.08
CA PRO A 3 10.95 6.98 -12.03
C PRO A 3 12.02 5.91 -11.76
N ILE A 4 13.13 5.92 -12.49
CA ILE A 4 14.23 4.94 -12.35
C ILE A 4 14.74 4.85 -10.91
N LEU A 5 14.78 5.98 -10.20
CA LEU A 5 15.20 6.04 -8.80
C LEU A 5 14.37 5.14 -7.88
N ILE A 6 13.06 5.00 -8.16
CA ILE A 6 12.13 4.12 -7.43
C ILE A 6 12.49 2.65 -7.67
N ARG A 7 12.87 2.30 -8.90
CA ARG A 7 13.27 0.92 -9.26
C ARG A 7 14.62 0.52 -8.70
N LEU A 8 15.54 1.47 -8.54
CA LEU A 8 16.89 1.21 -8.05
C LEU A 8 16.94 1.00 -6.53
N PHE A 9 16.03 1.63 -5.78
CA PHE A 9 16.07 1.61 -4.32
C PHE A 9 14.69 1.36 -3.68
N PRO A 10 14.06 0.19 -3.93
CA PRO A 10 12.74 -0.12 -3.41
C PRO A 10 12.68 -0.12 -1.87
N VAL A 11 13.75 -0.56 -1.20
CA VAL A 11 13.84 -0.59 0.28
C VAL A 11 13.83 0.81 0.90
N LEU A 12 14.36 1.82 0.20
CA LEU A 12 14.36 3.19 0.70
C LEU A 12 12.97 3.82 0.59
N LEU A 13 12.19 3.49 -0.45
CA LEU A 13 10.83 3.99 -0.62
C LEU A 13 9.94 3.62 0.55
N THR A 14 10.00 2.36 0.98
CA THR A 14 9.23 1.90 2.14
C THR A 14 9.50 2.77 3.36
N LYS A 15 10.76 3.22 3.56
CA LYS A 15 11.12 4.11 4.67
C LYS A 15 10.61 5.53 4.50
N PHE A 16 10.61 6.06 3.28
CA PHE A 16 10.13 7.42 2.99
C PHE A 16 8.61 7.54 3.07
N VAL A 17 7.86 6.48 2.71
CA VAL A 17 6.38 6.44 2.83
C VAL A 17 5.91 6.68 4.27
N TYR A 18 6.69 6.27 5.29
CA TYR A 18 6.32 6.49 6.69
C TYR A 18 6.57 7.91 7.21
N LEU A 19 7.19 8.79 6.41
CA LEU A 19 7.44 10.17 6.81
C LEU A 19 6.23 11.05 6.50
N ASN A 20 5.43 11.32 7.52
CA ASN A 20 4.23 12.18 7.43
C ASN A 20 4.49 13.62 6.93
N PHE A 21 5.75 14.08 6.86
CA PHE A 21 6.11 15.43 6.41
C PHE A 21 6.78 15.47 5.02
N LEU A 22 7.15 14.32 4.46
CA LEU A 22 7.90 14.25 3.20
C LEU A 22 7.10 13.48 2.15
N ALA A 23 6.51 14.21 1.20
CA ALA A 23 5.93 13.61 0.00
C ALA A 23 7.04 13.24 -0.99
N PHE A 24 7.69 12.10 -0.77
CA PHE A 24 8.72 11.55 -1.66
C PHE A 24 8.42 10.07 -1.97
N PRO A 25 8.52 9.63 -3.23
CA PRO A 25 8.96 10.38 -4.42
C PRO A 25 7.91 11.39 -4.91
N PHE A 26 8.38 12.48 -5.51
CA PHE A 26 7.51 13.42 -6.23
C PHE A 26 6.81 12.70 -7.40
N PHE A 27 5.56 13.07 -7.70
CA PHE A 27 4.74 12.52 -8.80
C PHE A 27 4.25 11.08 -8.63
N VAL A 28 4.19 10.59 -7.39
CA VAL A 28 3.64 9.28 -7.07
C VAL A 28 2.16 9.39 -6.68
N ASP A 29 1.32 8.52 -7.25
CA ASP A 29 -0.08 8.40 -6.85
C ASP A 29 -0.20 7.49 -5.62
N PHE A 30 -0.27 8.11 -4.44
CA PHE A 30 -0.44 7.39 -3.17
C PHE A 30 -1.81 6.72 -3.02
N ARG A 31 -2.73 6.89 -3.99
CA ARG A 31 -4.00 6.15 -4.01
C ARG A 31 -3.84 4.72 -4.53
N GLN A 32 -2.72 4.40 -5.18
CA GLN A 32 -2.39 3.11 -5.80
C GLN A 32 -1.05 2.55 -5.25
N PRO A 33 -0.98 2.20 -3.96
CA PRO A 33 0.24 1.68 -3.33
C PRO A 33 0.76 0.38 -3.97
N GLU A 34 -0.08 -0.40 -4.63
CA GLU A 34 0.27 -1.64 -5.33
C GLU A 34 1.34 -1.43 -6.43
N LEU A 35 1.50 -0.20 -6.92
CA LEU A 35 2.54 0.18 -7.89
C LEU A 35 3.92 0.42 -7.24
N LEU A 36 3.95 0.56 -5.91
CA LEU A 36 5.12 0.95 -5.12
C LEU A 36 5.57 -0.16 -4.18
N LEU A 37 4.61 -0.83 -3.54
CA LEU A 37 4.83 -1.81 -2.49
C LEU A 37 4.18 -3.13 -2.89
N ASN A 38 4.95 -4.21 -2.75
CA ASN A 38 4.43 -5.55 -2.97
C ASN A 38 3.39 -5.89 -1.88
N ASN A 39 2.40 -6.71 -2.25
CA ASN A 39 1.41 -7.27 -1.33
C ASN A 39 0.64 -6.19 -0.55
N THR A 40 0.49 -5.00 -1.13
CA THR A 40 -0.13 -3.84 -0.50
C THR A 40 -1.28 -3.35 -1.36
N ILE A 41 -2.43 -3.08 -0.73
CA ILE A 41 -3.58 -2.44 -1.36
C ILE A 41 -4.00 -1.19 -0.59
N ASN A 42 -4.83 -0.35 -1.20
CA ASN A 42 -5.47 0.77 -0.54
C ASN A 42 -6.94 0.45 -0.26
N LEU A 43 -7.34 0.57 1.00
CA LEU A 43 -8.72 0.44 1.48
C LEU A 43 -9.25 1.81 1.85
N TYR A 44 -10.53 2.07 1.61
CA TYR A 44 -11.15 3.34 2.00
C TYR A 44 -12.19 3.13 3.08
N LEU A 45 -12.01 3.81 4.21
CA LEU A 45 -12.99 3.83 5.29
C LEU A 45 -13.68 5.18 5.35
N THR A 46 -15.00 5.15 5.40
CA THR A 46 -15.81 6.33 5.71
C THR A 46 -15.72 6.59 7.20
N THR A 47 -15.42 7.83 7.59
CA THR A 47 -15.26 8.23 9.00
C THR A 47 -16.36 9.22 9.38
N GLU A 48 -16.07 10.51 9.36
CA GLU A 48 -17.03 11.58 9.57
C GLU A 48 -17.80 11.90 8.27
N PRO A 49 -18.96 12.58 8.34
CA PRO A 49 -19.71 12.98 7.15
C PRO A 49 -18.84 13.74 6.15
N GLY A 50 -18.66 13.16 4.96
CA GLY A 50 -17.84 13.74 3.88
C GLY A 50 -16.34 13.45 3.98
N VAL A 51 -15.88 12.66 4.96
CA VAL A 51 -14.47 12.30 5.16
C VAL A 51 -14.25 10.82 4.90
N MET A 52 -13.45 10.51 3.88
CA MET A 52 -12.93 9.17 3.60
C MET A 52 -11.43 9.12 3.87
N VAL A 53 -10.99 8.08 4.56
CA VAL A 53 -9.58 7.82 4.87
C VAL A 53 -9.11 6.63 4.05
N GLY A 54 -8.03 6.82 3.29
CA GLY A 54 -7.31 5.73 2.63
C GLY A 54 -6.34 5.06 3.60
N ILE A 55 -6.39 3.75 3.70
CA ILE A 55 -5.56 2.90 4.55
C ILE A 55 -4.82 1.94 3.66
N TRP A 56 -3.49 1.95 3.74
CA TRP A 56 -2.68 0.96 3.08
C TRP A 56 -2.62 -0.29 3.94
N HIS A 57 -3.08 -1.42 3.39
CA HIS A 57 -2.99 -2.71 4.03
C HIS A 57 -1.95 -3.57 3.31
N THR A 58 -0.89 -3.95 4.02
CA THR A 58 0.17 -4.83 3.52
C THR A 58 0.12 -6.16 4.25
N VAL A 59 -0.07 -7.26 3.52
CA VAL A 59 -0.02 -8.60 4.12
C VAL A 59 1.43 -9.08 4.30
N PRO A 60 1.70 -9.98 5.27
CA PRO A 60 3.03 -10.51 5.49
C PRO A 60 3.65 -11.12 4.22
N GLY A 61 4.96 -10.93 4.04
CA GLY A 61 5.67 -11.42 2.86
C GLY A 61 5.56 -12.93 2.64
N SER A 62 5.35 -13.72 3.69
CA SER A 62 5.07 -15.16 3.63
C SER A 62 3.81 -15.51 2.84
N ARG A 63 2.81 -14.62 2.83
CA ARG A 63 1.57 -14.75 2.06
C ARG A 63 1.61 -13.99 0.74
N GLY A 64 2.78 -13.50 0.32
CA GLY A 64 2.91 -12.67 -0.87
C GLY A 64 2.48 -13.38 -2.15
N ASP A 65 2.77 -14.67 -2.28
CA ASP A 65 2.33 -15.44 -3.45
C ASP A 65 0.80 -15.64 -3.48
N GLU A 66 0.16 -15.79 -2.31
CA GLU A 66 -1.30 -15.89 -2.19
C GLU A 66 -2.00 -14.57 -2.54
N ALA A 67 -1.38 -13.45 -2.15
CA ALA A 67 -1.91 -12.11 -2.30
C ALA A 67 -1.89 -11.58 -3.74
N ARG A 68 -1.08 -12.20 -4.61
CA ARG A 68 -0.93 -11.77 -6.01
C ARG A 68 -2.23 -11.95 -6.79
N GLY A 69 -2.71 -10.86 -7.38
CA GLY A 69 -3.91 -10.86 -8.21
C GLY A 69 -5.22 -11.04 -7.43
N LYS A 70 -5.17 -10.96 -6.09
CA LYS A 70 -6.35 -10.99 -5.24
C LYS A 70 -7.05 -9.64 -5.22
N ASP A 71 -8.36 -9.69 -4.98
CA ASP A 71 -9.21 -8.53 -4.88
C ASP A 71 -9.28 -8.00 -3.44
N GLN A 72 -9.90 -6.84 -3.27
CA GLN A 72 -10.08 -6.20 -1.97
C GLN A 72 -10.70 -7.13 -0.91
N LYS A 73 -11.69 -7.95 -1.30
CA LYS A 73 -12.40 -8.85 -0.38
C LYS A 73 -11.45 -9.86 0.27
N TRP A 74 -10.53 -10.44 -0.50
CA TRP A 74 -9.53 -11.36 0.05
C TRP A 74 -8.60 -10.68 1.07
N TYR A 75 -8.18 -9.44 0.81
CA TYR A 75 -7.33 -8.69 1.74
C TYR A 75 -8.08 -8.29 3.01
N GLU A 76 -9.39 -8.02 2.92
CA GLU A 76 -10.24 -7.79 4.10
C GLU A 76 -10.43 -9.07 4.92
N GLU A 77 -10.63 -10.21 4.27
CA GLU A 77 -10.69 -11.52 4.95
C GLU A 77 -9.38 -11.84 5.65
N ALA A 78 -8.23 -11.53 5.03
CA ALA A 78 -6.92 -11.72 5.63
C ALA A 78 -6.66 -10.87 6.89
N LEU A 79 -7.44 -9.82 7.15
CA LEU A 79 -7.39 -9.06 8.41
C LEU A 79 -7.98 -9.83 9.60
N GLY A 80 -8.93 -10.73 9.33
CA GLY A 80 -9.63 -11.51 10.33
C GLY A 80 -8.97 -12.85 10.64
N ASP A 81 -7.92 -13.22 9.91
CA ASP A 81 -7.14 -14.41 10.20
C ASP A 81 -6.31 -14.19 11.48
N ASP A 82 -6.53 -15.04 12.48
CA ASP A 82 -5.61 -15.14 13.62
C ASP A 82 -4.25 -15.60 13.11
N HIS A 83 -3.24 -14.74 13.22
CA HIS A 83 -1.85 -15.03 12.86
C HIS A 83 -1.24 -16.17 13.68
#